data_AF-A0A6A4GJ85-F1
#
_entry.id   AF-A0A6A4GJ85-F1
#
_cell.length_a   1.000
_cell.length_b   1.000
_cell.length_c   1.000
_cell.angle_alpha   90.00
_cell.angle_beta   90.00
_cell.angle_gamma   90.00
#
_symmetry.space_group_name_H-M   'P 1'
#
loop_
_entity.id
_entity.type
_entity.pdbx_description
1 polymer ?
#
loop_
_entity_poly.entity_id
_entity_poly.type
_entity_poly.pdbx_seq_one_letter_code
_entity_poly.pdbx_strand_id
1 'polypeptide(L)' 'KIISIICDNALANTVMVGKLSELLPAFPGLAAHVRCFAHTINLTAKGVLRPFE' A
#
# COMPACT_ATOMS: atom_id res chain seq x y z
N LYS A 1 20.02 -1.46 0.78
CA LYS A 1 19.20 -0.41 0.12
C LYS A 1 17.83 -1.00 -0.17
N ILE A 2 16.76 -0.44 0.39
CA ILE A 2 15.39 -0.90 0.15
C ILE A 2 14.84 -0.11 -1.05
N ILE A 3 14.32 -0.84 -2.05
CA ILE A 3 13.86 -0.26 -3.32
C ILE A 3 12.34 -0.18 -3.43
N SER A 4 11.62 -1.09 -2.75
CA SER A 4 10.16 -1.13 -2.73
C SER A 4 9.66 -1.90 -1.51
N ILE A 5 8.39 -1.70 -1.17
CA ILE A 5 7.65 -2.44 -0.15
C ILE A 5 6.24 -2.75 -0.67
N ILE A 6 5.75 -3.97 -0.43
CA ILE A 6 4.41 -4.39 -0.83
C ILE A 6 3.55 -4.61 0.41
N CYS A 7 2.43 -3.89 0.54
CA CYS A 7 1.48 -4.02 1.65
C CYS A 7 0.04 -3.85 1.14
N ASP A 8 -0.97 -4.28 1.91
CA ASP A 8 -2.37 -4.06 1.51
C ASP A 8 -2.73 -2.56 1.44
N ASN A 9 -3.86 -2.25 0.78
CA ASN A 9 -4.34 -0.87 0.61
C ASN A 9 -5.06 -0.35 1.87
N ALA A 10 -4.43 -0.46 3.03
CA ALA A 10 -4.91 0.12 4.27
C ALA A 10 -4.21 1.45 4.60
N LEU A 11 -4.93 2.35 5.24
CA LEU A 11 -4.39 3.64 5.71
C LEU A 11 -3.20 3.42 6.66
N ALA A 12 -3.30 2.46 7.57
CA ALA A 12 -2.23 2.12 8.51
C ALA A 12 -0.91 1.77 7.79
N ASN A 13 -0.99 1.03 6.68
CA ASN A 13 0.19 0.68 5.89
C ASN A 13 0.77 1.89 5.16
N THR A 14 -0.08 2.78 4.65
CA THR A 14 0.37 4.05 4.05
C THR A 14 1.11 4.92 5.08
N VAL A 15 0.55 5.04 6.29
CA VAL A 15 1.17 5.82 7.39
C VAL A 15 2.50 5.20 7.83
N MET A 16 2.53 3.86 7.98
CA MET A 16 3.74 3.12 8.32
C MET A 16 4.84 3.35 7.28
N VAL A 17 4.53 3.27 5.97
CA VAL A 17 5.54 3.50 4.92
C VAL A 17 6.08 4.94 4.97
N GLY A 18 5.24 5.92 5.28
CA GLY A 18 5.68 7.28 5.56
C GLY A 18 6.69 7.34 6.71
N LYS A 19 6.37 6.70 7.84
CA LYS A 19 7.28 6.62 8.99
C LYS A 19 8.57 5.85 8.72
N LEU A 20 8.52 4.82 7.89
CA LEU A 20 9.73 4.10 7.48
C LEU A 20 10.67 5.00 6.67
N SER A 21 10.18 6.00 5.94
CA SER A 21 11.04 6.95 5.23
C SER A 21 11.81 7.91 6.14
N GLU A 22 11.28 8.17 7.34
CA GLU A 22 11.96 8.95 8.39
C GLU A 22 13.04 8.10 9.09
N LEU A 23 12.82 6.79 9.21
CA LEU A 23 13.67 5.87 9.98
C LEU A 23 14.75 5.17 9.15
N LEU A 24 14.52 4.97 7.85
CA LEU A 24 15.39 4.19 6.98
C LEU A 24 16.13 5.10 5.98
N PRO A 25 17.45 5.29 6.16
CA PRO A 25 18.24 6.07 5.22
C PRO A 25 18.11 5.54 3.79
N ALA A 26 17.85 6.44 2.85
CA ALA A 26 17.70 6.16 1.43
C ALA A 26 16.52 5.24 1.04
N PHE A 27 15.54 5.04 1.93
CA PHE A 27 14.26 4.42 1.55
C PHE A 27 13.39 5.46 0.82
N PRO A 28 12.83 5.17 -0.38
CA PRO A 28 12.05 6.16 -1.15
C PRO A 28 10.68 6.50 -0.54
N GLY A 29 10.30 5.88 0.58
CA GLY A 29 9.02 6.11 1.24
C GLY A 29 7.85 5.71 0.35
N LEU A 30 6.86 6.59 0.24
CA LEU A 30 5.64 6.33 -0.53
C LEU A 30 5.89 6.10 -2.02
N ALA A 31 6.97 6.65 -2.60
CA ALA A 31 7.35 6.37 -3.99
C ALA A 31 7.75 4.90 -4.22
N ALA A 32 8.12 4.20 -3.15
CA ALA A 32 8.45 2.78 -3.13
C ALA A 32 7.28 1.89 -2.67
N HIS A 33 6.11 2.46 -2.36
CA HIS A 33 4.96 1.70 -1.87
C HIS A 33 4.16 1.07 -3.02
N VAL A 34 4.15 -0.24 -3.06
CA VAL A 34 3.33 -1.03 -3.98
C VAL A 34 2.16 -1.65 -3.20
N ARG A 35 0.95 -1.53 -3.73
CA ARG A 35 -0.24 -2.10 -3.07
C ARG A 35 -0.36 -3.58 -3.40
N CYS A 36 -0.78 -4.38 -2.43
CA CYS A 36 -0.98 -5.81 -2.58
C CYS A 36 -2.01 -6.09 -3.68
N PHE A 37 -1.58 -6.80 -4.72
CA PHE A 37 -2.42 -7.09 -5.88
C PHE A 37 -3.69 -7.86 -5.51
N ALA A 38 -3.59 -8.83 -4.60
CA ALA A 38 -4.74 -9.58 -4.10
C ALA A 38 -5.78 -8.66 -3.44
N HIS A 39 -5.33 -7.67 -2.68
CA HIS A 39 -6.23 -6.70 -2.05
C HIS A 39 -6.88 -5.78 -3.09
N THR A 40 -6.12 -5.33 -4.09
CA THR A 40 -6.66 -4.56 -5.22
C THR A 40 -7.73 -5.33 -5.98
N ILE A 41 -7.51 -6.61 -6.28
CA ILE A 41 -8.52 -7.47 -6.93
C ILE A 41 -9.78 -7.56 -6.05
N ASN A 42 -9.61 -7.79 -4.74
CA ASN A 42 -10.73 -7.88 -3.82
C ASN A 42 -11.54 -6.58 -3.75
N LEU A 43 -10.89 -5.41 -3.74
CA LEU A 43 -11.57 -4.11 -3.81
C LEU A 43 -12.31 -3.92 -5.14
N THR A 44 -11.67 -4.25 -6.26
CA THR A 44 -12.31 -4.19 -7.59
C THR A 44 -13.52 -5.12 -7.66
N ALA A 45 -13.40 -6.36 -7.19
CA ALA A 45 -14.50 -7.32 -7.15
C ALA A 45 -15.65 -6.81 -6.28
N LYS A 46 -15.37 -6.24 -5.10
CA LYS A 46 -16.40 -5.60 -4.27
C LYS A 46 -17.09 -4.44 -4.99
N GLY A 47 -16.33 -3.55 -5.63
CA GLY A 47 -16.90 -2.42 -6.39
C GLY A 47 -17.77 -2.85 -7.57
N VAL A 48 -17.47 -3.97 -8.22
CA VAL A 48 -18.27 -4.51 -9.33
C VAL A 48 -19.49 -5.29 -8.84
N LEU A 49 -19.31 -6.16 -7.84
CA LEU A 49 -20.36 -7.07 -7.37
C LEU A 49 -21.33 -6.39 -6.40
N ARG A 50 -20.88 -5.34 -5.69
CA ARG A 50 -21.64 -4.66 -4.64
C ARG A 50 -21.41 -3.13 -4.68
N PRO A 51 -21.83 -2.46 -5.76
CA PRO A 51 -21.53 -1.04 -5.97
C PRO A 51 -22.20 -0.09 -4.95
N PHE A 52 -23.16 -0.56 -4.17
CA PHE A 52 -23.94 0.23 -3.22
C PHE A 52 -23.88 -0.30 -1.77
N GLU A 53 -23.03 -1.29 -1.49
CA GLU A 53 -22.73 -1.71 -0.11
C GLU A 53 -21.61 -0.86 0.51
#